data_AF-A0A956JNM5-F1
#
_entry.id   AF-A0A956JNM5-F1
#
_cell.length_a   1.000
_cell.length_b   1.000
_cell.length_c   1.000
_cell.angle_alpha   90.00
_cell.angle_beta   90.00
_cell.angle_gamma   90.00
#
_symmetry.space_group_name_H-M   'P 1'
#
loop_
_entity.id
_entity.type
_entity.pdbx_description
1 polymer ?
#
loop_
_entity_poly.entity_id
_entity_poly.type
_entity_poly.pdbx_seq_one_letter_code
_entity_poly.pdbx_strand_id
1 'polypeptide(L)'
;MSLAMPVLLASCVLASCKGPQATSPEGAARAFVRAVASGNGKKIFGLLTPATQKQLTKAAQLASAQAGSRQRVKPHELLAASLAKPKYKLFSVKVVEEKGDRARVKLSDADEKHSETWSMVKVAGTWRIELPHNAMPPAQRTPPASAPTSAPASQPGSGSGSDSGSGSGSGSGSAVAPPK
;
A
#
# COMPACT_ATOMS: atom_id res chain seq x y z
N MET A 1 67.73 5.22 -28.09
CA MET A 1 66.62 6.18 -28.01
C MET A 1 65.35 5.40 -28.31
N SER A 2 64.65 4.92 -27.28
CA SER A 2 63.44 5.57 -26.71
C SER A 2 62.23 5.37 -27.63
N LEU A 3 61.07 4.84 -27.25
CA LEU A 3 60.47 4.49 -25.95
C LEU A 3 59.36 3.46 -26.23
N ALA A 4 59.30 2.38 -25.45
CA ALA A 4 58.15 1.47 -25.40
C ALA A 4 57.01 2.14 -24.61
N MET A 5 55.79 2.14 -25.16
CA MET A 5 54.61 2.72 -24.51
C MET A 5 53.62 1.59 -24.15
N PRO A 6 53.52 1.17 -22.89
CA PRO A 6 52.53 0.19 -22.47
C PRO A 6 51.21 0.91 -22.19
N VAL A 7 50.20 0.67 -23.01
CA VAL A 7 48.83 1.12 -22.76
C VAL A 7 48.21 0.20 -21.71
N LEU A 8 48.21 0.66 -20.45
CA LEU A 8 47.49 0.05 -19.34
C LEU A 8 45.99 0.31 -19.51
N LEU A 9 45.25 -0.67 -20.07
CA LEU A 9 43.79 -0.72 -19.96
C LEU A 9 43.43 -1.16 -18.53
N ALA A 10 43.25 -0.19 -17.64
CA ALA A 10 42.66 -0.40 -16.33
C ALA A 10 41.14 -0.61 -16.47
N SER A 11 40.73 -1.86 -16.64
CA SER A 11 39.32 -2.26 -16.54
C SER A 11 38.84 -2.08 -15.10
N CYS A 12 38.21 -0.93 -14.81
CA CYS A 12 37.43 -0.71 -13.60
C CYS A 12 36.21 -1.63 -13.59
N VAL A 13 36.39 -2.86 -13.12
CA VAL A 13 35.27 -3.70 -12.67
C VAL A 13 34.78 -3.10 -11.36
N LEU A 14 33.80 -2.21 -11.45
CA LEU A 14 32.95 -1.80 -10.32
C LEU A 14 32.16 -3.03 -9.86
N ALA A 15 32.82 -3.90 -9.10
CA ALA A 15 32.17 -4.89 -8.27
C ALA A 15 31.29 -4.13 -7.27
N SER A 16 30.03 -3.92 -7.65
CA SER A 16 29.02 -3.33 -6.80
C SER A 16 28.89 -4.23 -5.58
N CYS A 17 29.47 -3.80 -4.45
CA CYS A 17 29.35 -4.40 -3.12
C CYS A 17 27.92 -4.29 -2.56
N LYS A 18 26.90 -4.63 -3.36
CA LYS A 18 25.57 -4.94 -2.86
C LYS A 18 25.63 -6.40 -2.44
N GLY A 19 25.66 -6.63 -1.12
CA GLY A 19 25.79 -7.95 -0.54
C GLY A 19 24.90 -9.01 -1.20
N PRO A 20 25.31 -10.29 -1.19
CA PRO A 20 24.74 -11.37 -2.00
C PRO A 20 23.21 -11.54 -1.82
N GLN A 21 22.66 -11.05 -0.72
CA GLN A 21 21.24 -11.16 -0.38
C GLN A 21 20.27 -10.41 -1.30
N ALA A 22 20.65 -9.43 -2.12
CA ALA A 22 19.68 -8.76 -3.02
C ALA A 22 19.80 -9.18 -4.50
N THR A 23 20.72 -10.10 -4.79
CA THR A 23 21.06 -10.53 -6.16
C THR A 23 20.18 -11.68 -6.66
N SER A 24 19.50 -12.40 -5.75
CA SER A 24 18.51 -13.43 -6.06
C SER A 24 17.10 -13.01 -5.61
N PRO A 25 16.03 -13.55 -6.24
CA PRO A 25 14.65 -13.29 -5.81
C PRO A 25 14.40 -13.68 -4.36
N GLU A 26 14.88 -14.86 -3.95
CA GLU A 26 14.79 -15.37 -2.58
C GLU A 26 15.47 -14.47 -1.56
N GLY A 27 16.67 -14.00 -1.87
CA GLY A 27 17.41 -13.13 -0.98
C GLY A 27 16.66 -11.81 -0.78
N ALA A 28 16.13 -11.22 -1.86
CA ALA A 28 15.36 -9.98 -1.81
C ALA A 28 14.05 -10.16 -1.03
N ALA A 29 13.35 -11.29 -1.21
CA ALA A 29 12.17 -11.62 -0.43
C ALA A 29 12.50 -11.73 1.07
N ARG A 30 13.56 -12.46 1.44
CA ARG A 30 14.01 -12.55 2.84
C ARG A 30 14.41 -11.18 3.40
N ALA A 31 15.05 -10.33 2.61
CA ALA A 31 15.43 -8.98 3.02
C ALA A 31 14.20 -8.10 3.32
N PHE A 32 13.14 -8.24 2.53
CA PHE A 32 11.87 -7.57 2.77
C PHE A 32 11.18 -8.07 4.02
N VAL A 33 11.09 -9.38 4.23
CA VAL A 33 10.54 -9.97 5.45
C VAL A 33 11.25 -9.45 6.69
N ARG A 34 12.59 -9.37 6.67
CA ARG A 34 13.36 -8.75 7.76
C ARG A 34 13.03 -7.28 7.94
N ALA A 35 12.85 -6.52 6.86
CA ALA A 35 12.47 -5.11 6.93
C ALA A 35 11.08 -4.93 7.56
N VAL A 36 10.11 -5.76 7.18
CA VAL A 36 8.76 -5.81 7.78
C VAL A 36 8.82 -6.14 9.26
N ALA A 37 9.53 -7.21 9.63
CA ALA A 37 9.70 -7.62 11.03
C ALA A 37 10.35 -6.53 11.90
N SER A 38 11.23 -5.71 11.31
CA SER A 38 11.87 -4.58 12.01
C SER A 38 10.99 -3.34 12.12
N GLY A 39 9.80 -3.31 11.51
CA GLY A 39 8.92 -2.13 11.46
C GLY A 39 9.51 -0.93 10.71
N ASN A 40 10.63 -1.11 9.98
CA ASN A 40 11.33 -0.01 9.33
C ASN A 40 10.71 0.32 7.97
N GLY A 41 9.66 1.15 7.98
CA GLY A 41 8.94 1.57 6.78
C GLY A 41 9.83 2.12 5.66
N LYS A 42 10.90 2.88 5.99
CA LYS A 42 11.84 3.41 4.99
C LYS A 42 12.59 2.29 4.27
N LYS A 43 13.04 1.28 5.02
CA LYS A 43 13.71 0.10 4.46
C LYS A 43 12.77 -0.72 3.59
N ILE A 44 11.53 -0.93 4.04
CA ILE A 44 10.49 -1.61 3.26
C ILE A 44 10.27 -0.87 1.94
N PHE A 45 10.03 0.45 1.98
CA PHE A 45 9.84 1.28 0.79
C PHE A 45 11.02 1.18 -0.19
N GLY A 46 12.25 1.17 0.31
CA GLY A 46 13.46 1.03 -0.51
C GLY A 46 13.60 -0.30 -1.25
N LEU A 47 12.91 -1.36 -0.81
CA LEU A 47 12.92 -2.69 -1.44
C LEU A 47 11.81 -2.89 -2.49
N LEU A 48 10.91 -1.91 -2.62
CA LEU A 48 9.83 -1.94 -3.59
C LEU A 48 10.33 -1.53 -4.99
N THR A 49 9.58 -1.92 -6.02
CA THR A 49 9.82 -1.44 -7.39
C THR A 49 9.62 0.08 -7.48
N PRO A 50 10.29 0.77 -8.42
CA PRO A 50 10.06 2.20 -8.65
C PRO A 50 8.60 2.54 -8.98
N ALA A 51 7.90 1.65 -9.68
CA ALA A 51 6.48 1.80 -9.98
C ALA A 51 5.63 1.84 -8.70
N THR A 52 5.82 0.86 -7.80
CA THR A 52 5.13 0.82 -6.51
C THR A 52 5.52 2.02 -5.63
N GLN A 53 6.80 2.42 -5.61
CA GLN A 53 7.24 3.61 -4.87
C GLN A 53 6.52 4.87 -5.35
N LYS A 54 6.45 5.08 -6.68
CA LYS A 54 5.75 6.22 -7.29
C LYS A 54 4.27 6.25 -6.91
N GLN A 55 3.61 5.08 -6.86
CA GLN A 55 2.20 4.97 -6.45
C GLN A 55 2.00 5.37 -4.99
N LEU A 56 2.80 4.82 -4.07
CA LEU A 56 2.76 5.19 -2.65
C LEU A 56 3.07 6.67 -2.44
N THR A 57 3.96 7.25 -3.24
CA THR A 57 4.24 8.69 -3.21
C THR A 57 3.01 9.51 -3.58
N LYS A 58 2.31 9.15 -4.67
CA LYS A 58 1.06 9.81 -5.06
C LYS A 58 -0.01 9.65 -3.98
N ALA A 59 -0.15 8.47 -3.41
CA ALA A 59 -1.11 8.19 -2.34
C ALA A 59 -0.86 9.05 -1.09
N ALA A 60 0.42 9.18 -0.70
CA ALA A 60 0.81 9.99 0.45
C ALA A 60 0.59 11.49 0.22
N GLN A 61 0.82 11.96 -1.01
CA GLN A 61 0.49 13.33 -1.41
C GLN A 61 -1.03 13.59 -1.31
N LEU A 62 -1.86 12.67 -1.81
CA LEU A 62 -3.31 12.78 -1.71
C LEU A 62 -3.79 12.76 -0.26
N ALA A 63 -3.30 11.82 0.56
CA ALA A 63 -3.64 11.74 1.98
C ALA A 63 -3.21 13.01 2.73
N SER A 64 -2.03 13.56 2.41
CA SER A 64 -1.56 14.83 2.98
C SER A 64 -2.42 16.02 2.56
N ALA A 65 -2.87 16.06 1.31
CA ALA A 65 -3.76 17.12 0.83
C ALA A 65 -5.11 17.08 1.55
N GLN A 66 -5.66 15.89 1.79
CA GLN A 66 -6.90 15.69 2.53
C GLN A 66 -6.78 16.02 4.02
N ALA A 67 -5.63 15.76 4.65
CA ALA A 67 -5.37 16.11 6.04
C ALA A 67 -5.09 17.61 6.27
N GLY A 68 -4.94 18.40 5.19
CA GLY A 68 -4.63 19.83 5.26
C GLY A 68 -3.19 20.13 5.68
N SER A 69 -2.95 21.32 6.25
CA SER A 69 -1.61 21.75 6.71
C SER A 69 -1.16 21.07 8.00
N ARG A 70 -2.07 20.38 8.71
CA ARG A 70 -1.82 19.83 10.05
C ARG A 70 -1.00 18.54 10.04
N GLN A 71 -1.04 17.77 8.95
CA GLN A 71 -0.34 16.50 8.88
C GLN A 71 0.18 16.21 7.47
N ARG A 72 1.47 15.85 7.39
CA ARG A 72 2.12 15.37 6.16
C ARG A 72 2.33 13.87 6.31
N VAL A 73 1.58 13.10 5.52
CA VAL A 73 1.72 11.65 5.43
C VAL A 73 2.88 11.32 4.51
N LYS A 74 3.80 10.47 4.96
CA LYS A 74 4.93 10.02 4.13
C LYS A 74 4.59 8.71 3.40
N PRO A 75 5.21 8.44 2.24
CA PRO A 75 4.92 7.22 1.46
C PRO A 75 5.15 5.93 2.24
N HIS A 76 6.17 5.89 3.09
CA HIS A 76 6.48 4.72 3.91
C HIS A 76 5.58 4.55 5.14
N GLU A 77 4.85 5.60 5.54
CA GLU A 77 3.88 5.52 6.64
C GLU A 77 2.61 4.80 6.18
N LEU A 78 2.25 4.90 4.89
CA LEU A 78 1.14 4.16 4.30
C LEU A 78 1.35 2.64 4.32
N LEU A 79 2.61 2.20 4.24
CA LEU A 79 2.97 0.78 4.32
C LEU A 79 2.70 0.20 5.71
N ALA A 80 2.97 0.96 6.76
CA ALA A 80 2.80 0.51 8.14
C ALA A 80 1.34 0.14 8.45
N ALA A 81 0.38 0.89 7.91
CA ALA A 81 -1.05 0.57 8.06
C ALA A 81 -1.43 -0.78 7.42
N SER A 82 -0.87 -1.09 6.25
CA SER A 82 -1.15 -2.34 5.53
C SER A 82 -0.36 -3.56 6.04
N LEU A 83 0.81 -3.33 6.64
CA LEU A 83 1.76 -4.38 7.05
C LEU A 83 1.83 -4.56 8.57
N ALA A 84 0.92 -3.93 9.33
CA ALA A 84 1.01 -3.75 10.77
C ALA A 84 1.20 -5.06 11.56
N LYS A 85 0.78 -6.21 11.05
CA LYS A 85 1.10 -7.53 11.61
C LYS A 85 1.19 -8.57 10.48
N PRO A 86 2.34 -9.22 10.23
CA PRO A 86 2.34 -10.44 9.44
C PRO A 86 1.42 -11.44 10.14
N LYS A 87 0.38 -11.92 9.42
CA LYS A 87 -0.65 -12.81 9.98
C LYS A 87 -0.10 -14.15 10.47
N TYR A 88 1.12 -14.49 10.04
CA TYR A 88 1.80 -15.75 10.35
C TYR A 88 3.32 -15.53 10.36
N LYS A 89 4.02 -16.40 11.09
CA LYS A 89 5.49 -16.40 11.15
C LYS A 89 6.04 -17.08 9.89
N LEU A 90 6.75 -16.31 9.08
CA LEU A 90 7.37 -16.81 7.85
C LEU A 90 8.47 -17.82 8.16
N PHE A 91 8.40 -18.97 7.52
CA PHE A 91 9.33 -20.09 7.70
C PHE A 91 10.07 -20.43 6.41
N SER A 92 9.38 -20.43 5.27
CA SER A 92 9.96 -20.81 3.99
C SER A 92 9.76 -19.74 2.91
N VAL A 93 10.75 -19.65 2.03
CA VAL A 93 10.76 -18.78 0.84
C VAL A 93 11.25 -19.65 -0.32
N LYS A 94 10.41 -19.84 -1.33
CA LYS A 94 10.70 -20.67 -2.51
C LYS A 94 10.44 -19.86 -3.78
N VAL A 95 11.39 -19.80 -4.71
CA VAL A 95 11.10 -19.31 -6.07
C VAL A 95 10.21 -20.33 -6.79
N VAL A 96 9.03 -19.90 -7.22
CA VAL A 96 8.09 -20.76 -7.97
C VAL A 96 8.12 -20.51 -9.46
N GLU A 97 8.63 -19.35 -9.88
CA GLU A 97 8.85 -19.01 -11.28
C GLU A 97 9.93 -17.93 -11.38
N GLU A 98 10.85 -18.07 -12.32
CA GLU A 98 11.81 -17.03 -12.69
C GLU A 98 11.93 -16.98 -14.22
N LYS A 99 11.68 -15.82 -14.81
CA LYS A 99 11.70 -15.57 -16.25
C LYS A 99 12.34 -14.22 -16.53
N GLY A 100 13.62 -14.24 -16.92
CA GLY A 100 14.40 -13.04 -17.20
C GLY A 100 14.42 -12.10 -15.99
N ASP A 101 13.82 -10.92 -16.14
CA ASP A 101 13.77 -9.90 -15.10
C ASP A 101 12.52 -9.98 -14.20
N ARG A 102 11.77 -11.08 -14.23
CA ARG A 102 10.60 -11.31 -13.38
C ARG A 102 10.70 -12.61 -12.61
N ALA A 103 10.22 -12.60 -11.38
CA ALA A 103 10.12 -13.79 -10.56
C ALA A 103 8.84 -13.79 -9.71
N ARG A 104 8.35 -14.97 -9.39
CA ARG A 104 7.33 -15.20 -8.37
C ARG A 104 7.92 -16.01 -7.24
N VAL A 105 7.75 -15.53 -6.02
CA VAL A 105 8.28 -16.16 -4.83
C VAL A 105 7.11 -16.51 -3.92
N LYS A 106 7.01 -17.78 -3.55
CA LYS A 106 6.05 -18.27 -2.57
C LYS A 106 6.68 -18.17 -1.18
N LEU A 107 5.94 -17.55 -0.29
CA LEU A 107 6.26 -17.46 1.12
C LEU A 107 5.27 -18.33 1.89
N SER A 108 5.75 -19.09 2.88
CA SER A 108 4.88 -19.94 3.69
C SER A 108 5.31 -19.98 5.16
N ASP A 109 4.35 -20.27 6.03
CA ASP A 109 4.61 -20.65 7.42
C ASP A 109 5.20 -22.08 7.52
N ALA A 110 5.51 -22.50 8.75
CA ALA A 110 6.17 -23.78 9.01
C ALA A 110 5.29 -24.98 8.62
N ASP A 111 3.98 -24.85 8.80
CA ASP A 111 2.99 -25.88 8.50
C ASP A 111 2.47 -25.82 7.06
N GLU A 112 2.96 -24.87 6.25
CA GLU A 112 2.45 -24.50 4.91
C GLU A 112 0.93 -24.20 4.83
N LYS A 113 0.26 -24.00 5.97
CA LYS A 113 -1.18 -23.66 6.07
C LYS A 113 -1.45 -22.26 5.55
N HIS A 114 -0.49 -21.36 5.73
CA HIS A 114 -0.56 -20.01 5.20
C HIS A 114 0.55 -19.81 4.18
N SER A 115 0.15 -19.46 2.97
CA SER A 115 1.11 -19.05 1.94
C SER A 115 0.60 -17.89 1.12
N GLU A 116 1.54 -17.07 0.68
CA GLU A 116 1.30 -15.97 -0.26
C GLU A 116 2.36 -16.00 -1.35
N THR A 117 2.01 -15.49 -2.53
CA THR A 117 2.95 -15.37 -3.65
C THR A 117 3.19 -13.91 -3.94
N TRP A 118 4.45 -13.50 -3.92
CA TRP A 118 4.87 -12.14 -4.27
C TRP A 118 5.44 -12.11 -5.67
N SER A 119 5.10 -11.05 -6.40
CA SER A 119 5.70 -10.74 -7.70
C SER A 119 6.93 -9.88 -7.49
N MET A 120 7.99 -10.17 -8.24
CA MET A 120 9.28 -9.49 -8.13
C MET A 120 9.80 -9.13 -9.51
N VAL A 121 10.49 -7.99 -9.58
CA VAL A 121 11.10 -7.47 -10.81
C VAL A 121 12.55 -7.11 -10.54
N LYS A 122 13.44 -7.49 -11.46
CA LYS A 122 14.85 -7.12 -11.45
C LYS A 122 14.99 -5.71 -12.04
N VAL A 123 15.52 -4.79 -11.25
CA VAL A 123 15.74 -3.39 -11.65
C VAL A 123 17.21 -3.05 -11.41
N ALA A 124 17.94 -2.76 -12.49
CA ALA A 124 19.39 -2.49 -12.44
C ALA A 124 20.15 -3.57 -11.65
N GLY A 125 19.90 -4.84 -11.98
CA GLY A 125 20.54 -6.01 -11.36
C GLY A 125 20.09 -6.32 -9.93
N THR A 126 19.14 -5.57 -9.37
CA THR A 126 18.63 -5.78 -7.99
C THR A 126 17.17 -6.21 -8.03
N TRP A 127 16.83 -7.30 -7.36
CA TRP A 127 15.44 -7.75 -7.26
C TRP A 127 14.63 -6.88 -6.30
N ARG A 128 13.43 -6.49 -6.72
CA ARG A 128 12.51 -5.62 -5.98
C ARG A 128 11.11 -6.21 -5.97
N ILE A 129 10.36 -5.92 -4.90
CA ILE A 129 9.01 -6.44 -4.73
C ILE A 129 8.00 -5.52 -5.40
N GLU A 130 7.10 -6.12 -6.16
CA GLU A 130 5.95 -5.48 -6.76
C GLU A 130 4.72 -5.75 -5.88
N LEU A 131 4.17 -4.70 -5.27
CA LEU A 131 2.92 -4.83 -4.53
C LEU A 131 1.72 -4.86 -5.49
N PRO A 132 0.72 -5.73 -5.26
CA PRO A 132 -0.48 -5.75 -6.07
C PRO A 132 -1.20 -4.41 -5.97
N HIS A 133 -1.61 -3.88 -7.12
CA HIS A 133 -2.20 -2.54 -7.24
C HIS A 133 -3.51 -2.38 -6.44
N ASN A 134 -4.16 -3.50 -6.07
CA ASN A 134 -5.41 -3.53 -5.34
C ASN A 134 -5.25 -3.45 -3.80
N ALA A 135 -4.01 -3.38 -3.28
CA ALA A 135 -3.77 -3.22 -1.85
C ALA A 135 -4.03 -1.78 -1.36
N MET A 136 -4.24 -0.83 -2.27
CA MET A 136 -4.55 0.55 -1.93
C MET A 136 -6.07 0.75 -2.06
N PRO A 137 -6.80 1.05 -0.97
CA PRO A 137 -8.21 1.39 -1.09
C PRO A 137 -8.34 2.57 -2.06
N PRO A 138 -9.31 2.54 -2.99
CA PRO A 138 -9.57 3.70 -3.84
C PRO A 138 -9.77 4.89 -2.91
N ALA A 139 -9.10 6.01 -3.20
CA ALA A 139 -9.31 7.25 -2.47
C ALA A 139 -10.82 7.51 -2.48
N GLN A 140 -11.50 7.23 -1.37
CA GLN A 140 -12.91 7.52 -1.26
C GLN A 140 -12.99 9.03 -1.45
N ARG A 141 -13.59 9.45 -2.58
CA ARG A 141 -14.05 10.81 -2.73
C ARG A 141 -15.14 10.96 -1.70
N THR A 142 -14.78 11.31 -0.46
CA THR A 142 -15.78 11.84 0.45
C THR A 142 -16.32 13.09 -0.25
N PRO A 143 -17.62 13.12 -0.61
CA PRO A 143 -18.22 14.36 -1.05
C PRO A 143 -17.95 15.39 0.05
N PRO A 144 -17.61 16.64 -0.29
CA PRO A 144 -17.42 17.67 0.72
C PRO A 144 -18.69 17.69 1.58
N ALA A 145 -18.53 17.48 2.88
CA ALA A 145 -19.57 17.69 3.87
C ALA A 145 -19.84 19.21 3.93
N SER A 146 -20.42 19.76 2.87
CA SER A 146 -20.91 21.14 2.68
C SER A 146 -21.37 21.28 1.23
N ALA A 147 -22.40 20.54 0.84
CA ALA A 147 -23.35 21.11 -0.10
C ALA A 147 -24.49 21.65 0.77
N PRO A 148 -24.57 22.97 1.04
CA PRO A 148 -25.82 23.52 1.52
C PRO A 148 -26.88 23.18 0.47
N THR A 149 -27.98 22.58 0.94
CA THR A 149 -29.23 22.42 0.18
C THR A 149 -29.59 23.78 -0.39
N SER A 150 -29.18 24.02 -1.63
CA SER A 150 -29.62 25.17 -2.40
C SER A 150 -31.06 24.88 -2.78
N ALA A 151 -31.93 25.78 -2.33
CA ALA A 151 -33.38 25.72 -2.46
C ALA A 151 -33.86 25.32 -3.86
N PRO A 152 -35.00 24.60 -3.96
CA PRO A 152 -35.73 24.54 -5.22
C PRO A 152 -36.44 25.88 -5.44
N ALA A 153 -36.01 26.63 -6.46
CA ALA A 153 -36.79 27.71 -7.04
C ALA A 153 -37.90 27.12 -7.93
N SER A 154 -39.14 27.38 -7.52
CA SER A 154 -40.34 27.65 -8.34
C SER A 154 -40.94 26.54 -9.20
N GLN A 155 -42.20 26.17 -8.91
CA GLN A 155 -43.31 26.36 -9.87
C GLN A 155 -44.70 26.34 -9.18
N PRO A 156 -45.66 27.15 -9.68
CA PRO A 156 -47.04 27.19 -9.19
C PRO A 156 -47.88 26.11 -9.89
N GLY A 157 -48.70 25.40 -9.13
CA GLY A 157 -49.63 24.39 -9.65
C GLY A 157 -50.88 24.33 -8.80
N SER A 158 -51.97 24.85 -9.36
CA SER A 158 -53.33 24.75 -8.83
C SER A 158 -53.74 23.29 -8.63
N GLY A 159 -54.37 22.99 -7.50
CA GLY A 159 -54.98 21.69 -7.24
C GLY A 159 -55.70 21.66 -5.90
N SER A 160 -56.98 22.03 -5.91
CA SER A 160 -57.94 21.82 -4.84
C SER A 160 -57.98 20.35 -4.40
N GLY A 161 -58.11 20.13 -3.09
CA GLY A 161 -58.36 18.79 -2.55
C GLY A 161 -58.34 18.79 -1.03
N SER A 162 -59.44 19.25 -0.43
CA SER A 162 -59.78 19.07 0.97
C SER A 162 -59.78 17.58 1.33
N ASP A 163 -59.09 17.16 2.39
CA ASP A 163 -59.74 16.30 3.38
C ASP A 163 -59.03 16.33 4.74
N SER A 164 -59.87 16.21 5.76
CA SER A 164 -59.63 16.37 7.18
C SER A 164 -59.32 15.01 7.81
N GLY A 165 -58.38 14.94 8.75
CA GLY A 165 -58.04 13.66 9.37
C GLY A 165 -57.16 13.78 10.59
N SER A 166 -57.75 14.28 11.67
CA SER A 166 -57.22 14.26 13.04
C SER A 166 -56.83 12.85 13.50
N GLY A 167 -55.69 12.72 14.16
CA GLY A 167 -55.24 11.43 14.70
C GLY A 167 -54.07 11.57 15.67
N SER A 168 -54.35 12.12 16.85
CA SER A 168 -53.47 12.13 18.01
C SER A 168 -53.14 10.71 18.47
N GLY A 169 -51.87 10.44 18.77
CA GLY A 169 -51.42 9.15 19.29
C GLY A 169 -50.12 9.27 20.06
N SER A 170 -50.20 9.82 21.27
CA SER A 170 -49.14 9.81 22.28
C SER A 170 -48.83 8.38 22.70
N GLY A 171 -47.55 8.01 22.70
CA GLY A 171 -47.08 6.71 23.19
C GLY A 171 -45.70 6.84 23.81
N SER A 172 -45.66 7.34 25.04
CA SER A 172 -44.49 7.32 25.92
C SER A 172 -44.16 5.88 26.32
N GLY A 173 -42.95 5.42 26.05
CA GLY A 173 -42.42 4.15 26.54
C GLY A 173 -41.09 4.38 27.25
N SER A 174 -41.16 4.51 28.57
CA SER A 174 -40.01 4.66 29.47
C SER A 174 -39.15 3.39 29.55
N ALA A 175 -37.89 3.63 29.87
CA ALA A 175 -36.82 2.67 30.14
C ALA A 175 -37.13 1.63 31.23
N VAL A 176 -36.51 0.44 31.12
CA VAL A 176 -36.07 -0.37 32.27
C VAL A 176 -34.77 -1.10 31.91
N ALA A 177 -33.79 -0.97 32.80
CA ALA A 177 -32.48 -1.61 32.82
C ALA A 177 -32.56 -3.05 33.43
N PRO A 178 -31.49 -3.87 33.36
CA PRO A 178 -31.53 -5.29 33.70
C PRO A 178 -31.20 -5.59 35.17
N PRO A 179 -31.60 -6.77 35.66
CA PRO A 179 -30.78 -7.56 36.60
C PRO A 179 -30.70 -9.04 36.15
N LYS A 180 -29.74 -9.89 36.51
CA LYS A 180 -28.56 -9.84 37.38
C LYS A 180 -27.60 -10.92 36.84
#